data_AF-A0A7V2D0A4-F1
#
_entry.id   AF-A0A7V2D0A4-F1
#
_cell.length_a   1.000
_cell.length_b   1.000
_cell.length_c   1.000
_cell.angle_alpha   90.00
_cell.angle_beta   90.00
_cell.angle_gamma   90.00
#
_symmetry.space_group_name_H-M   'P 1'
#
loop_
_entity.id
_entity.type
_entity.pdbx_description
1 polymer ?
#
loop_
_entity_poly.entity_id
_entity_poly.type
_entity_poly.pdbx_seq_one_letter_code
_entity_poly.pdbx_strand_id
1 'polypeptide(L)'
;MPVLHRYHSGEGYYVKAQIDGMIVTFQITPDGVRRLERAGYLRGGQLPLRVLGDLCKAGQAYTKRGSPHLRPGYHLAEQFEFTFASDFPLVQAARGQPAFA
;
A
#
# COMPACT_ATOMS: atom_id res chain seq x y z
N MET A 1 9.22 6.23 1.00
CA MET A 1 8.50 5.53 2.09
C MET A 1 7.10 6.15 2.24
N PRO A 2 6.03 5.36 2.41
CA PRO A 2 4.69 5.92 2.59
C PRO A 2 4.56 6.75 3.88
N VAL A 3 3.90 7.90 3.77
CA VAL A 3 3.70 8.85 4.87
C VAL A 3 2.21 9.04 5.10
N LEU A 4 1.77 8.77 6.32
CA LEU A 4 0.42 8.99 6.81
C LEU A 4 0.24 10.45 7.26
N HIS A 5 -0.83 11.07 6.80
CA HIS A 5 -1.20 12.44 7.10
C HIS A 5 -2.65 12.49 7.59
N ARG A 6 -2.94 13.40 8.52
CA ARG A 6 -4.30 13.76 8.91
C ARG A 6 -4.84 14.85 7.98
N TYR A 7 -6.14 14.83 7.68
CA TYR A 7 -6.78 15.95 7.01
C TYR A 7 -6.79 17.20 7.89
N HIS A 8 -6.64 18.37 7.27
CA HIS A 8 -6.70 19.66 7.98
C HIS A 8 -8.13 20.04 8.39
N SER A 9 -9.11 19.68 7.55
CA SER A 9 -10.50 20.13 7.67
C SER A 9 -11.45 19.12 8.32
N GLY A 10 -10.96 18.00 8.87
CA GLY A 10 -11.85 17.00 9.46
C GLY A 10 -11.19 15.76 10.05
N GLU A 11 -12.04 14.83 10.44
CA GLU A 11 -11.70 13.48 10.91
C GLU A 11 -11.28 12.61 9.72
N GLY A 12 -10.04 12.11 9.71
CA GLY A 12 -9.59 11.14 8.71
C GLY A 12 -8.11 11.27 8.34
N TYR A 13 -7.63 10.26 7.62
CA TYR A 13 -6.24 10.15 7.23
C TYR A 13 -6.09 9.80 5.74
N TYR A 14 -4.96 10.19 5.18
CA TYR A 14 -4.51 9.79 3.86
C TYR A 14 -3.03 9.42 3.89
N VAL A 15 -2.58 8.59 2.96
CA VAL A 15 -1.18 8.19 2.81
C VAL A 15 -0.64 8.71 1.49
N LYS A 16 0.50 9.38 1.51
CA LYS A 16 1.29 9.70 0.32
C LYS A 16 2.40 8.67 0.17
N ALA A 17 2.45 7.99 -0.97
CA ALA A 17 3.51 7.03 -1.30
C ALA A 17 4.12 7.39 -2.66
N GLN A 18 5.42 7.15 -2.82
CA GLN A 18 6.09 7.23 -4.11
C GLN A 18 6.09 5.84 -4.74
N ILE A 19 5.52 5.71 -5.93
CA ILE A 19 5.42 4.48 -6.73
C ILE A 19 5.89 4.83 -8.14
N ASP A 20 6.93 4.15 -8.64
CA ASP A 20 7.52 4.38 -9.97
C ASP A 20 7.83 5.85 -10.26
N GLY A 21 8.39 6.55 -9.26
CA GLY A 21 8.72 7.98 -9.36
C GLY A 21 7.53 8.93 -9.23
N MET A 22 6.29 8.44 -9.20
CA MET A 22 5.07 9.23 -9.05
C MET A 22 4.56 9.25 -7.60
N ILE A 23 4.01 10.39 -7.17
CA ILE A 23 3.35 10.50 -5.86
C ILE A 23 1.89 10.06 -5.99
N VAL A 24 1.55 8.99 -5.31
CA VAL A 24 0.18 8.45 -5.23
C VAL A 24 -0.39 8.74 -3.84
N THR A 25 -1.63 9.24 -3.83
CA THR A 25 -2.36 9.52 -2.58
C THR A 25 -3.47 8.49 -2.36
N PHE A 26 -3.42 7.82 -1.22
CA PHE A 26 -4.40 6.84 -0.77
C PHE A 26 -5.25 7.44 0.34
N GLN A 27 -6.56 7.44 0.14
CA GLN A 27 -7.57 7.75 1.15
C GLN A 27 -7.77 6.52 2.02
N ILE A 28 -7.85 6.71 3.34
CA ILE A 28 -8.01 5.61 4.30
C ILE A 28 -9.45 5.62 4.82
N THR A 29 -10.11 4.46 4.78
CA THR A 29 -11.46 4.31 5.33
C THR A 29 -11.44 4.40 6.86
N PRO A 30 -12.59 4.65 7.52
CA PRO A 30 -12.67 4.60 8.98
C PRO A 30 -12.18 3.27 9.59
N ASP A 31 -12.46 2.14 8.94
CA ASP A 31 -11.95 0.83 9.33
C ASP A 31 -10.42 0.72 9.21
N GLY A 32 -9.86 1.27 8.12
CA GLY A 32 -8.41 1.37 7.94
C GLY A 32 -7.76 2.21 9.03
N VAL A 33 -8.37 3.33 9.42
CA VAL A 33 -7.87 4.19 10.51
C VAL A 33 -7.87 3.42 11.84
N ARG A 34 -8.97 2.74 12.19
CA ARG A 34 -9.04 1.89 13.40
C ARG A 34 -7.99 0.79 13.42
N ARG A 35 -7.64 0.24 12.25
CA ARG A 35 -6.59 -0.78 12.12
C ARG A 35 -5.20 -0.18 12.31
N LEU A 36 -4.93 0.97 11.71
CA LEU A 36 -3.68 1.70 11.87
C LEU A 36 -3.45 2.17 13.32
N GLU A 37 -4.52 2.59 13.98
CA GLU A 37 -4.51 2.98 15.40
C GLU A 37 -4.13 1.81 16.31
N ARG A 38 -4.81 0.67 16.16
CA ARG A 38 -4.51 -0.54 16.95
C ARG A 38 -3.08 -1.04 16.74
N ALA A 39 -2.52 -0.83 15.56
CA ALA A 39 -1.14 -1.19 15.24
C ALA A 39 -0.11 -0.10 15.58
N GLY A 40 -0.53 1.05 16.13
CA GLY A 40 0.36 2.12 16.58
C GLY A 40 0.94 3.03 15.49
N TYR A 41 0.45 2.94 14.25
CA TYR A 41 1.02 3.68 13.11
C TYR A 41 0.61 5.16 13.05
N LEU A 42 -0.44 5.57 13.79
CA LEU A 42 -0.91 6.97 13.75
C LEU A 42 0.11 7.97 14.32
N ARG A 43 0.95 7.55 15.28
CA ARG A 43 1.90 8.44 15.96
C ARG A 43 3.20 8.67 15.18
N GLY A 44 3.62 7.68 14.40
CA GLY A 44 4.91 7.71 13.69
C GLY A 44 4.86 8.48 12.38
N GLY A 45 3.67 8.72 11.81
CA GLY A 45 3.49 9.35 10.49
C GLY A 45 4.07 8.55 9.32
N GLN A 46 4.88 7.53 9.57
CA GLN A 46 5.48 6.66 8.58
C GLN A 46 4.77 5.31 8.59
N LEU A 47 4.47 4.81 7.40
CA LEU A 47 3.75 3.57 7.22
C LEU A 47 4.59 2.61 6.37
N PRO A 48 4.87 1.38 6.84
CA PRO A 48 5.55 0.39 6.02
C PRO A 48 4.74 0.09 4.75
N LEU A 49 5.43 -0.08 3.61
CA LEU A 49 4.77 -0.36 2.34
C LEU A 49 3.88 -1.60 2.38
N ARG A 50 4.31 -2.64 3.11
CA ARG A 50 3.51 -3.86 3.34
C ARG A 50 2.16 -3.55 3.98
N VAL A 51 2.13 -2.68 5.00
CA VAL A 51 0.89 -2.32 5.70
C VAL A 51 -0.05 -1.56 4.78
N LEU A 52 0.48 -0.64 3.96
CA LEU A 52 -0.31 0.03 2.93
C LEU A 52 -0.91 -0.98 1.94
N GLY A 53 -0.10 -1.96 1.48
CA GLY A 53 -0.58 -3.03 0.61
C GLY A 53 -1.70 -3.87 1.24
N ASP A 54 -1.58 -4.21 2.52
CA ASP A 54 -2.60 -4.97 3.25
C ASP A 54 -3.91 -4.17 3.42
N LEU A 55 -3.83 -2.85 3.57
CA LEU A 55 -5.00 -1.97 3.57
C LEU A 55 -5.67 -1.93 2.19
N CYS A 56 -4.89 -1.82 1.12
CA CYS A 56 -5.42 -1.83 -0.25
C CYS A 56 -6.15 -3.15 -0.56
N LYS A 57 -5.54 -4.29 -0.22
CA LYS A 57 -6.14 -5.62 -0.41
C LYS A 57 -7.45 -5.79 0.37
N ALA A 58 -7.53 -5.18 1.55
CA ALA A 58 -8.72 -5.20 2.39
C ALA A 58 -9.78 -4.16 1.97
N GLY A 59 -9.56 -3.36 0.92
CA GLY A 59 -10.45 -2.27 0.52
C GLY A 59 -10.48 -1.10 1.52
N GLN A 60 -9.51 -1.03 2.44
CA GLN A 60 -9.40 -0.03 3.51
C GLN A 60 -8.52 1.18 3.11
N ALA A 61 -7.82 1.07 1.99
CA ALA A 61 -7.09 2.17 1.36
C ALA A 61 -7.42 2.19 -0.14
N TYR A 62 -7.67 3.38 -0.69
CA TYR A 62 -8.06 3.54 -2.09
C TYR A 62 -7.55 4.87 -2.64
N THR A 63 -7.32 4.95 -3.95
CA THR A 63 -7.00 6.22 -4.61
C THR A 63 -8.28 6.89 -5.10
N LYS A 64 -8.24 8.20 -5.40
CA LYS A 64 -9.40 8.92 -5.95
C LYS A 64 -10.00 8.24 -7.19
N ARG A 65 -9.18 7.57 -8.00
CA ARG A 65 -9.63 6.83 -9.19
C ARG A 65 -10.33 5.51 -8.84
N GLY A 66 -9.96 4.88 -7.73
CA GLY A 66 -10.53 3.63 -7.21
C GLY A 66 -11.50 3.79 -6.04
N SER A 67 -12.09 4.98 -5.85
CA SER A 67 -13.02 5.22 -4.75
C SER A 67 -14.26 4.32 -4.84
N PRO A 68 -14.63 3.59 -3.77
CA PRO A 68 -15.84 2.77 -3.74
C PRO A 68 -17.11 3.60 -4.00
N HIS A 69 -17.10 4.87 -3.59
CA HIS A 69 -18.21 5.80 -3.80
C HIS A 69 -18.33 6.29 -5.24
N LEU A 70 -17.24 6.28 -6.01
CA LEU A 70 -17.27 6.65 -7.43
C LEU A 70 -17.63 5.44 -8.30
N ARG A 71 -17.32 4.22 -7.85
CA ARG A 71 -17.62 2.95 -8.54
C ARG A 71 -17.87 1.82 -7.53
N PRO A 72 -19.14 1.57 -7.16
CA PRO A 72 -19.50 0.40 -6.36
C PRO A 72 -19.03 -0.87 -7.08
N GLY A 73 -18.15 -1.67 -6.46
CA GLY A 73 -17.57 -2.89 -7.05
C GLY A 73 -16.17 -2.73 -7.67
N TYR A 74 -15.55 -1.55 -7.63
CA TYR A 74 -14.20 -1.34 -8.17
C TYR A 74 -13.06 -2.03 -7.39
N HIS A 75 -13.37 -2.67 -6.26
CA HIS A 75 -12.44 -3.51 -5.49
C HIS A 75 -11.83 -4.67 -6.29
N LEU A 76 -12.35 -4.98 -7.48
CA LEU A 76 -11.88 -6.03 -8.37
C LEU A 76 -10.94 -5.55 -9.49
N ALA A 77 -10.93 -4.27 -9.87
CA ALA A 77 -10.49 -3.92 -11.23
C ALA A 77 -9.02 -3.52 -11.40
N GLU A 78 -8.32 -3.03 -10.37
CA GLU A 78 -6.90 -2.67 -10.50
C GLU A 78 -6.19 -2.95 -9.18
N GLN A 79 -6.14 -4.24 -8.80
CA GLN A 79 -5.13 -4.68 -7.85
C GLN A 79 -3.79 -4.39 -8.51
N PHE A 80 -3.07 -3.39 -8.00
CA PHE A 80 -1.70 -3.14 -8.42
C PHE A 80 -0.92 -4.45 -8.30
N GLU A 81 -0.52 -5.00 -9.44
CA GLU A 81 0.38 -6.13 -9.50
C GLU A 81 1.74 -5.59 -9.02
N PHE A 82 2.08 -5.88 -7.76
CA PHE A 82 3.40 -5.58 -7.24
C PHE A 82 4.38 -6.55 -7.89
N THR A 83 4.88 -6.21 -9.07
CA THR A 83 6.06 -6.86 -9.64
C THR A 83 7.25 -6.43 -8.78
N PHE A 84 7.58 -7.25 -7.79
CA PHE A 84 8.92 -7.22 -7.22
C PHE A 84 9.84 -7.63 -8.37
N ALA A 85 10.43 -6.63 -9.04
CA ALA A 85 11.46 -6.86 -10.03
C ALA A 85 12.44 -7.88 -9.46
N SER A 86 12.60 -8.99 -10.18
CA SER A 86 13.42 -10.14 -9.76
C SER A 86 14.92 -9.83 -9.79
N ASP A 87 15.30 -8.55 -9.83
CA ASP A 87 16.68 -8.04 -9.84
C ASP A 87 17.28 -7.94 -8.44
N PHE A 88 16.92 -8.86 -7.55
CA PHE A 88 17.72 -9.09 -6.36
C PHE A 88 18.83 -10.09 -6.72
N PRO A 89 20.12 -9.70 -6.71
CA PRO A 89 21.23 -10.63 -6.97
C PRO A 89 21.24 -11.85 -6.02
N LEU A 90 20.58 -11.75 -4.87
CA LEU A 90 20.37 -12.85 -3.92
C LEU A 90 19.42 -13.95 -4.44
N VAL A 91 18.49 -13.64 -5.35
CA VAL A 91 17.56 -14.62 -5.94
C VAL A 91 18.20 -15.40 -7.09
N GLN A 92 19.12 -14.76 -7.84
CA GLN A 92 19.91 -15.44 -8.87
C GLN A 92 20.86 -16.50 -8.28
N ALA A 93 21.46 -16.22 -7.11
CA ALA A 93 22.36 -17.16 -6.44
C ALA A 93 21.67 -18.46 -6.00
N ALA A 94 20.36 -18.44 -5.76
CA ALA A 94 19.59 -19.64 -5.37
C ALA A 94 19.16 -20.52 -6.55
N ARG A 95 19.28 -20.04 -7.80
CA ARG A 95 18.90 -20.79 -9.02
C ARG A 95 20.09 -21.28 -9.84
N GLY A 96 21.32 -21.05 -9.37
CA GLY A 96 22.55 -21.39 -10.05
C GLY A 96 23.41 -22.40 -9.30
N GLN A 97 22.91 -23.60 -9.07
CA GLN A 97 23.78 -24.78 -8.89
C GLN A 97 23.24 -25.93 -9.75
N PRO A 98 23.83 -26.21 -10.93
CA PRO A 98 23.71 -27.53 -11.53
C PRO A 98 24.56 -28.49 -10.68
N ALA A 99 23.93 -29.49 -10.09
CA ALA A 99 24.63 -30.65 -9.57
C ALA A 99 25.22 -31.41 -10.77
N PHE A 100 26.54 -31.24 -10.98
CA PHE A 100 27.34 -32.15 -11.76
C PHE A 100 27.57 -33.42 -10.94
N ALA A 101 27.04 -34.55 -11.41
CA ALA A 101 27.66 -35.88 -11.49
C ALA A 101 26.59 -36.91 -11.88
#